data_AF-A0AAX6DYU7-F1
#
_entry.id   AF-A0AAX6DYU7-F1
#
_cell.length_a   1.000
_cell.length_b   1.000
_cell.length_c   1.000
_cell.angle_alpha   90.00
_cell.angle_beta   90.00
_cell.angle_gamma   90.00
#
_symmetry.space_group_name_H-M   'P 1'
#
loop_
_entity.id
_entity.type
_entity.pdbx_description
1 polymer ?
#
loop_
_entity_poly.entity_id
_entity_poly.type
_entity_poly.pdbx_seq_one_letter_code
_entity_poly.pdbx_strand_id
1 'polypeptide(L)'
;MQRVRLATQFCQSSPSLISIICNQSTRPRSRVSVWWNEMGLTNNLSFFRDRVAECYFWSLGVWFEPHYSTERLFIAKLLNLMTVLDDIYDAYGTVEELQLFTNVFERWDFQDVDGLPEYMRIFLNVFAGFMIEIEEELRKKGTLHHKHT
;
A
#
# COMPACT_ATOMS: atom_id res chain seq x y z
N MET A 1 6.92 -18.13 0.68
CA MET A 1 6.26 -19.06 -0.26
C MET A 1 5.32 -20.11 0.38
N GLN A 2 5.53 -20.59 1.61
CA GLN A 2 4.65 -21.61 2.21
C GLN A 2 3.24 -21.10 2.61
N ARG A 3 3.09 -19.81 2.95
CA ARG A 3 1.79 -19.23 3.37
C ARG A 3 0.80 -18.98 2.23
N VAL A 4 1.29 -18.67 1.02
CA VAL A 4 0.44 -18.45 -0.16
C VAL A 4 -0.24 -19.76 -0.59
N ARG A 5 0.47 -20.90 -0.51
CA ARG A 5 -0.09 -22.22 -0.82
C ARG A 5 -1.19 -22.63 0.16
N LEU A 6 -1.03 -22.34 1.46
CA LEU A 6 -2.07 -22.58 2.46
C LEU A 6 -3.33 -21.75 2.18
N ALA A 7 -3.19 -20.46 1.82
CA ALA A 7 -4.32 -19.62 1.47
C ALA A 7 -5.07 -20.12 0.22
N THR A 8 -4.35 -20.54 -0.83
CA THR A 8 -4.98 -21.10 -2.04
C THR A 8 -5.65 -22.45 -1.79
N GLN A 9 -5.02 -23.32 -1.01
CA GLN A 9 -5.54 -24.66 -0.69
C GLN A 9 -6.74 -24.59 0.26
N PHE A 10 -6.76 -23.62 1.18
CA PHE A 10 -7.90 -23.36 2.06
C PHE A 10 -9.11 -22.75 1.32
N CYS A 11 -8.84 -21.89 0.32
CA CYS A 11 -9.87 -21.28 -0.53
C CYS A 11 -10.60 -22.34 -1.39
N GLN A 12 -9.90 -23.38 -1.84
CA GLN A 12 -10.49 -24.48 -2.61
C GLN A 12 -11.40 -25.41 -1.78
N SER A 13 -11.22 -25.47 -0.46
CA SER A 13 -11.96 -26.39 0.42
C SER A 13 -13.33 -25.89 0.92
N SER A 14 -13.69 -24.62 0.69
CA SER A 14 -14.97 -24.05 1.13
C SER A 14 -15.55 -23.06 0.10
N PRO A 15 -16.55 -23.47 -0.70
CA PRO A 15 -17.22 -22.60 -1.69
C PRO A 15 -17.84 -21.33 -1.10
N SER A 16 -18.22 -21.37 0.19
CA SER A 16 -18.70 -20.23 0.96
C SER A 16 -17.60 -19.20 1.24
N LEU A 17 -16.34 -19.62 1.42
CA LEU A 17 -15.21 -18.69 1.58
C LEU A 17 -14.89 -17.98 0.26
N ILE A 18 -15.00 -18.66 -0.88
CA ILE A 18 -14.82 -18.02 -2.20
C ILE A 18 -15.88 -16.93 -2.41
N SER A 19 -17.15 -17.19 -2.08
CA SER A 19 -18.21 -16.18 -2.23
C SER A 19 -18.03 -15.00 -1.26
N ILE A 20 -17.56 -15.26 -0.03
CA ILE A 20 -17.20 -14.23 0.96
C ILE A 20 -16.02 -13.40 0.46
N ILE A 21 -14.96 -14.03 -0.04
CA ILE A 21 -13.77 -13.35 -0.59
C ILE A 21 -14.16 -12.51 -1.82
N CYS A 22 -14.96 -13.05 -2.74
CA CYS A 22 -15.47 -12.32 -3.90
C CYS A 22 -16.29 -11.09 -3.49
N ASN A 23 -17.22 -11.23 -2.54
CA ASN A 23 -18.05 -10.12 -2.05
C ASN A 23 -17.24 -9.09 -1.25
N GLN A 24 -16.27 -9.53 -0.46
CA GLN A 24 -15.38 -8.64 0.28
C GLN A 24 -14.37 -7.94 -0.63
N SER A 25 -14.08 -8.51 -1.80
CA SER A 25 -13.05 -7.97 -2.67
C SER A 25 -13.49 -6.70 -3.38
N THR A 26 -14.79 -6.51 -3.66
CA THR A 26 -15.26 -5.45 -4.57
C THR A 26 -15.19 -4.03 -3.99
N ARG A 27 -15.71 -3.81 -2.78
CA ARG A 27 -15.80 -2.46 -2.17
C ARG A 27 -14.46 -1.88 -1.68
N PRO A 28 -13.58 -2.64 -0.99
CA PRO A 28 -12.32 -2.06 -0.54
C PRO A 28 -11.33 -1.89 -1.70
N ARG A 29 -11.38 -2.76 -2.72
CA ARG A 29 -10.63 -2.57 -3.96
C ARG A 29 -11.01 -1.27 -4.66
N SER A 30 -12.31 -0.97 -4.77
CA SER A 30 -12.74 0.31 -5.36
C SER A 30 -12.24 1.52 -4.55
N ARG A 31 -12.15 1.40 -3.21
CA ARG A 31 -11.55 2.45 -2.37
C ARG A 31 -10.04 2.61 -2.60
N VAL A 32 -9.29 1.53 -2.79
CA VAL A 32 -7.86 1.62 -3.17
C VAL A 32 -7.73 2.26 -4.54
N SER A 33 -8.57 1.88 -5.52
CA SER A 33 -8.53 2.47 -6.86
C SER A 33 -8.88 3.97 -6.86
N VAL A 34 -9.87 4.40 -6.07
CA VAL A 34 -10.20 5.83 -5.92
C VAL A 34 -9.02 6.58 -5.29
N TRP A 35 -8.50 6.08 -4.17
CA TRP A 35 -7.31 6.67 -3.54
C TRP A 35 -6.13 6.75 -4.50
N TRP A 36 -5.85 5.67 -5.25
CA TRP A 36 -4.78 5.62 -6.23
C TRP A 36 -4.92 6.69 -7.31
N ASN A 37 -6.14 6.91 -7.81
CA ASN A 37 -6.43 7.96 -8.78
C ASN A 37 -6.33 9.38 -8.17
N GLU A 38 -6.76 9.57 -6.92
CA GLU A 38 -6.71 10.85 -6.22
C GLU A 38 -5.29 11.31 -5.90
N MET A 39 -4.36 10.38 -5.71
CA MET A 39 -2.96 10.71 -5.43
C MET A 39 -2.20 11.35 -6.59
N GLY A 40 -2.82 11.48 -7.77
CA GLY A 40 -2.21 12.12 -8.94
C GLY A 40 -1.00 11.36 -9.52
N LEU A 41 -0.62 10.22 -8.93
CA LEU A 41 0.45 9.35 -9.42
C LEU A 41 0.15 8.82 -10.82
N THR A 42 -1.11 8.55 -11.16
CA THR A 42 -1.47 8.05 -12.50
C THR A 42 -1.25 9.07 -13.61
N ASN A 43 -1.36 10.38 -13.31
CA ASN A 43 -1.15 11.45 -14.30
C ASN A 43 0.32 11.90 -14.36
N ASN A 44 0.99 11.99 -13.21
CA ASN A 44 2.38 12.46 -13.13
C ASN A 44 3.40 11.34 -13.30
N LEU A 45 2.99 10.09 -13.06
CA LEU A 45 3.84 8.91 -13.03
C LEU A 45 3.22 7.75 -13.82
N SER A 46 2.72 8.08 -15.02
CA SER A 46 2.12 7.14 -15.98
C SER A 46 3.05 5.99 -16.41
N PHE A 47 4.32 6.06 -16.01
CA PHE A 47 5.34 5.06 -16.22
C PHE A 47 5.34 3.91 -15.20
N PHE A 48 4.75 4.10 -14.01
CA PHE A 48 4.67 3.03 -13.01
C PHE A 48 3.58 2.01 -13.30
N ARG A 49 3.82 0.76 -12.91
CA ARG A 49 2.89 -0.34 -13.14
C ARG A 49 1.61 -0.16 -12.31
N ASP A 50 0.44 -0.14 -12.95
CA ASP A 50 -0.85 -0.21 -12.24
C ASP A 50 -1.07 -1.63 -11.70
N ARG A 51 -0.80 -1.80 -10.40
CA ARG A 51 -0.91 -3.08 -9.68
C ARG A 51 -2.00 -3.08 -8.63
N VAL A 52 -2.97 -2.16 -8.69
CA VAL A 52 -3.96 -1.99 -7.63
C VAL A 52 -4.76 -3.27 -7.36
N ALA A 53 -5.21 -3.94 -8.42
CA ALA A 53 -5.96 -5.20 -8.30
C ALA A 53 -5.11 -6.34 -7.73
N GLU A 54 -3.86 -6.45 -8.16
CA GLU A 54 -2.91 -7.46 -7.69
C GLU A 54 -2.56 -7.22 -6.22
N CYS A 55 -2.15 -6.02 -5.85
CA CYS A 55 -1.79 -5.65 -4.48
C CYS A 55 -2.95 -5.88 -3.49
N TYR A 56 -4.18 -5.60 -3.92
CA TYR A 56 -5.36 -5.89 -3.12
C TYR A 56 -5.63 -7.40 -2.98
N PHE A 57 -5.39 -8.18 -4.04
CA PHE A 57 -5.44 -9.64 -3.96
C PHE A 57 -4.38 -10.20 -3.00
N TRP A 58 -3.16 -9.65 -3.02
CA TRP A 58 -2.11 -9.99 -2.07
C TRP A 58 -2.53 -9.69 -0.63
N SER A 59 -3.16 -8.54 -0.36
CA SER A 59 -3.62 -8.19 0.99
C SER A 59 -4.72 -9.14 1.50
N LEU A 60 -5.64 -9.57 0.63
CA LEU A 60 -6.62 -10.62 0.93
C LEU A 60 -5.96 -11.95 1.31
N GLY A 61 -4.87 -12.31 0.65
CA GLY A 61 -4.13 -13.55 0.94
C GLY A 61 -3.43 -13.53 2.30
N VAL A 62 -3.12 -12.35 2.84
CA VAL A 62 -2.56 -12.23 4.19
C VAL A 62 -3.70 -12.24 5.22
N TRP A 63 -4.70 -11.36 5.10
CA TRP A 63 -5.73 -11.13 6.13
C TRP A 63 -7.13 -11.33 5.52
N PHE A 64 -7.60 -12.58 5.41
CA PHE A 64 -8.83 -12.90 4.67
C PHE A 64 -10.11 -12.69 5.49
N GLU A 65 -10.01 -12.63 6.82
CA GLU A 65 -11.18 -12.59 7.70
C GLU A 65 -11.91 -11.23 7.64
N PRO A 66 -13.26 -11.20 7.73
CA PRO A 66 -14.05 -9.98 7.50
C PRO A 66 -13.66 -8.77 8.35
N HIS A 67 -13.29 -8.98 9.61
CA HIS A 67 -12.96 -7.91 10.56
C HIS A 67 -11.66 -7.17 10.23
N TYR A 68 -10.79 -7.73 9.39
CA TYR A 68 -9.54 -7.13 8.92
C TYR A 68 -9.68 -6.21 7.70
N SER A 69 -10.90 -5.73 7.42
CA SER A 69 -11.18 -4.94 6.21
C SER A 69 -10.37 -3.63 6.11
N THR A 70 -10.13 -2.97 7.24
CA THR A 70 -9.34 -1.73 7.30
C THR A 70 -7.87 -2.02 7.01
N GLU A 71 -7.33 -3.07 7.60
CA GLU A 71 -5.91 -3.38 7.46
C GLU A 71 -5.58 -4.00 6.10
N ARG A 72 -6.52 -4.73 5.49
CA ARG A 72 -6.43 -5.09 4.06
C ARG A 72 -6.30 -3.88 3.16
N LEU A 73 -7.00 -2.78 3.49
CA LEU A 73 -6.90 -1.53 2.73
C LEU A 73 -5.51 -0.92 2.90
N PHE A 74 -5.00 -0.81 4.14
CA PHE A 74 -3.66 -0.28 4.42
C PHE A 74 -2.55 -1.11 3.77
N ILE A 75 -2.60 -2.43 3.89
CA ILE A 75 -1.61 -3.31 3.25
C ILE A 75 -1.68 -3.20 1.73
N ALA A 76 -2.88 -3.12 1.14
CA ALA A 76 -2.98 -2.93 -0.31
C ALA A 76 -2.39 -1.60 -0.77
N LYS A 77 -2.65 -0.50 -0.04
CA LYS A 77 -2.04 0.82 -0.30
C LYS A 77 -0.51 0.75 -0.20
N LEU A 78 0.00 0.17 0.89
CA LEU A 78 1.45 -0.02 1.11
C LEU A 78 2.09 -0.84 -0.02
N LEU A 79 1.48 -1.95 -0.42
CA LEU A 79 1.99 -2.78 -1.51
C LEU A 79 2.07 -2.00 -2.83
N ASN A 80 1.08 -1.16 -3.14
CA ASN A 80 1.16 -0.29 -4.33
C ASN A 80 2.30 0.73 -4.24
N LEU A 81 2.52 1.34 -3.06
CA LEU A 81 3.66 2.25 -2.87
C LEU A 81 4.99 1.50 -3.01
N MET A 82 5.08 0.27 -2.49
CA MET A 82 6.26 -0.56 -2.64
C MET A 82 6.53 -0.96 -4.10
N THR A 83 5.49 -1.19 -4.91
CA THR A 83 5.69 -1.45 -6.35
C THR A 83 6.20 -0.23 -7.11
N VAL A 84 5.77 0.97 -6.73
CA VAL A 84 6.33 2.21 -7.28
C VAL A 84 7.78 2.38 -6.85
N LEU A 85 8.06 2.13 -5.57
CA LEU A 85 9.42 2.20 -5.04
C LEU A 85 10.35 1.22 -5.79
N ASP A 86 9.92 -0.02 -6.00
CA ASP A 86 10.63 -1.04 -6.78
C ASP A 86 10.95 -0.54 -8.20
N ASP A 87 9.96 0.02 -8.90
CA ASP A 87 10.14 0.58 -10.24
C ASP A 87 11.17 1.73 -10.24
N ILE A 88 11.15 2.60 -9.24
CA ILE A 88 12.14 3.69 -9.08
C ILE A 88 13.56 3.12 -9.01
N TYR A 89 13.80 2.09 -8.20
CA TYR A 89 15.14 1.54 -8.01
C TYR A 89 15.60 0.62 -9.14
N ASP A 90 14.69 -0.10 -9.81
CA ASP A 90 15.04 -1.09 -10.83
C ASP A 90 15.13 -0.48 -12.24
N ALA A 91 14.30 0.52 -12.56
CA ALA A 91 14.13 0.99 -13.94
C ALA A 91 14.35 2.48 -14.19
N TYR A 92 14.06 3.35 -13.22
CA TYR A 92 13.97 4.81 -13.48
C TYR A 92 15.08 5.66 -12.85
N GLY A 93 15.48 5.34 -11.62
CA GLY A 93 16.44 6.17 -10.88
C GLY A 93 17.87 6.01 -11.38
N THR A 94 18.58 7.13 -11.52
CA THR A 94 20.04 7.10 -11.68
C THR A 94 20.71 6.82 -10.34
N VAL A 95 21.96 6.37 -10.35
CA VAL A 95 22.69 6.04 -9.12
C VAL A 95 22.77 7.26 -8.18
N GLU A 96 23.02 8.44 -8.74
CA GLU A 96 23.13 9.70 -7.99
C GLU A 96 21.78 10.10 -7.37
N GLU A 97 20.68 9.97 -8.13
CA GLU A 97 19.32 10.24 -7.63
C GLU A 97 18.94 9.26 -6.51
N LEU A 98 19.23 7.98 -6.70
CA LEU A 98 18.92 6.92 -5.74
C LEU A 98 19.69 7.08 -4.43
N GLN A 99 20.92 7.59 -4.45
CA GLN A 99 21.68 7.90 -3.24
C GLN A 99 20.99 9.00 -2.42
N LEU A 100 20.61 10.10 -3.07
CA LEU A 100 19.88 11.18 -2.40
C LEU A 100 18.53 10.67 -1.88
N PHE A 101 17.83 9.88 -2.68
CA PHE A 101 16.53 9.33 -2.33
C PHE A 101 16.62 8.36 -1.14
N THR A 102 17.65 7.51 -1.10
CA THR A 102 17.93 6.63 0.05
C THR A 102 18.22 7.44 1.31
N ASN A 103 19.01 8.51 1.20
CA ASN A 103 19.34 9.37 2.34
C ASN A 103 18.09 10.04 2.96
N VAL A 104 17.06 10.34 2.17
CA VAL A 104 15.77 10.83 2.70
C VAL A 104 15.12 9.77 3.58
N PHE A 105 15.06 8.51 3.12
CA PHE A 105 14.49 7.40 3.89
C PHE A 105 15.30 7.07 5.14
N GLU A 106 16.63 7.13 5.07
CA GLU A 106 17.51 6.88 6.23
C GLU A 106 17.37 7.95 7.31
N ARG A 107 17.25 9.21 6.90
CA ARG A 107 17.01 10.34 7.82
C ARG A 107 15.57 10.38 8.34
N TRP A 108 14.66 9.68 7.64
CA TRP A 108 13.22 9.73 7.88
C TRP A 108 12.65 11.17 7.82
N ASP A 109 13.24 12.00 6.97
CA ASP A 109 12.84 13.39 6.77
C ASP A 109 12.38 13.58 5.33
N PHE A 110 11.07 13.58 5.14
CA PHE A 110 10.44 13.71 3.82
C PHE A 110 10.23 15.17 3.37
N GLN A 111 10.69 16.14 4.16
CA GLN A 111 10.58 17.57 3.83
C GLN A 111 11.87 18.11 3.18
N ASP A 112 13.03 17.55 3.54
CA ASP A 112 14.33 17.88 2.94
C ASP A 112 14.58 17.05 1.67
N VAL A 113 13.96 17.49 0.56
CA VAL A 113 14.00 16.80 -0.74
C VAL A 113 14.71 17.62 -1.83
N ASP A 114 15.54 18.58 -1.41
CA ASP A 114 16.30 19.43 -2.32
C ASP A 114 17.26 18.58 -3.17
N GLY A 115 17.23 18.80 -4.48
CA GLY A 115 18.04 18.06 -5.45
C GLY A 115 17.41 16.77 -5.99
N LEU A 116 16.27 16.31 -5.45
CA LEU A 116 15.54 15.17 -6.03
C LEU A 116 14.69 15.58 -7.24
N PRO A 117 14.57 14.72 -8.26
CA PRO A 117 13.69 14.95 -9.40
C PRO A 117 12.22 14.96 -8.97
N GLU A 118 11.37 15.61 -9.76
CA GLU A 118 9.96 15.86 -9.42
C GLU A 118 9.18 14.58 -9.08
N TYR A 119 9.41 13.50 -9.83
CA TYR A 119 8.72 12.24 -9.63
C TYR A 119 9.00 11.59 -8.26
N MET A 120 10.24 11.66 -7.79
CA MET A 120 10.62 11.17 -6.47
C MET A 120 10.00 12.02 -5.36
N ARG A 121 9.97 13.35 -5.52
CA ARG A 121 9.33 14.25 -4.55
C ARG A 121 7.83 13.98 -4.43
N ILE A 122 7.15 13.76 -5.57
CA ILE A 122 5.72 13.38 -5.59
C ILE A 122 5.52 12.07 -4.81
N PHE A 123 6.35 11.06 -5.06
CA PHE A 123 6.27 9.79 -4.35
C PHE A 123 6.47 9.97 -2.83
N LEU A 124 7.48 10.74 -2.40
CA LEU A 124 7.75 11.01 -0.98
C LEU A 124 6.59 11.72 -0.29
N ASN A 125 5.98 12.71 -0.95
CA ASN A 125 4.80 13.40 -0.42
C ASN A 125 3.63 12.45 -0.19
N VAL A 126 3.39 11.57 -1.16
CA VAL A 126 2.36 10.54 -1.06
C VAL A 126 2.67 9.55 0.06
N PHE A 127 3.91 9.08 0.13
CA PHE A 127 4.35 8.15 1.18
C PHE A 127 4.20 8.77 2.57
N ALA A 128 4.64 10.01 2.76
CA ALA A 128 4.48 10.75 4.01
C ALA A 128 3.01 10.92 4.40
N GLY A 129 2.14 11.30 3.47
CA GLY A 129 0.70 11.39 3.70
C GLY A 129 0.07 10.06 4.11
N PHE A 130 0.51 8.97 3.50
CA PHE A 130 0.08 7.62 3.87
C PHE A 130 0.54 7.22 5.28
N MET A 131 1.76 7.58 5.68
CA MET A 131 2.25 7.32 7.04
C MET A 131 1.44 8.07 8.11
N ILE A 132 1.07 9.32 7.84
CA ILE A 132 0.17 10.10 8.70
C ILE A 132 -1.20 9.42 8.81
N GLU A 133 -1.77 8.93 7.69
CA GLU A 133 -3.03 8.18 7.69
C GLU A 133 -2.95 6.94 8.60
N ILE A 134 -1.84 6.18 8.54
CA ILE A 134 -1.61 5.02 9.44
C ILE A 134 -1.54 5.46 10.90
N GLU A 135 -0.76 6.49 11.21
CA GLU A 135 -0.58 6.99 12.57
C GLU A 135 -1.92 7.39 13.19
N GLU A 136 -2.75 8.11 12.45
CA GLU A 136 -4.09 8.50 12.89
C GLU A 136 -4.99 7.30 13.18
N GLU A 137 -4.97 6.27 12.33
CA GLU A 137 -5.75 5.05 12.55
C GLU A 137 -5.26 4.25 13.75
N LEU A 138 -3.93 4.15 13.96
CA LEU A 138 -3.36 3.52 15.14
C LEU A 138 -3.74 4.27 16.42
N ARG A 139 -3.70 5.60 16.40
CA ARG A 139 -4.12 6.45 17.52
C ARG A 139 -5.60 6.25 17.87
N LYS A 140 -6.48 6.16 16.86
CA LYS A 140 -7.92 5.87 17.05
C LYS A 140 -8.12 4.50 17.72
N LYS A 141 -7.42 3.46 17.25
CA LYS A 141 -7.50 2.13 17.88
C LYS A 141 -6.95 2.11 19.30
N GLY A 142 -5.81 2.75 19.55
CA GLY A 142 -5.21 2.86 20.89
C GLY A 142 -6.11 3.58 21.90
N THR A 143 -6.80 4.64 21.49
CA THR A 143 -7.76 5.35 22.35
C THR A 143 -9.03 4.55 22.62
N LEU A 144 -9.47 3.68 21.70
CA LEU A 144 -10.59 2.77 21.93
C LEU A 144 -10.26 1.69 22.96
N HIS A 145 -9.03 1.16 22.95
CA HIS A 145 -8.60 0.19 23.97
C HIS A 145 -8.55 0.80 25.38
N HIS A 146 -8.15 2.07 25.51
CA HIS A 146 -8.09 2.74 26.82
C HIS A 146 -9.49 3.08 27.39
N LYS A 147 -10.53 3.26 26.56
CA LYS A 147 -11.90 3.55 27.04
C LYS A 147 -12.68 2.32 27.52
N HIS A 148 -12.18 1.12 27.25
CA HIS A 148 -12.82 -0.16 27.62
C HIS A 148 -12.13 -0.90 28.78
N THR A 149 -11.17 -0.24 29.46
CA THR A 149 -10.53 -0.74 30.69
C THR A 149 -10.82 0.22 31.83
#